data_AF-A0A1J3CSC7-F1
#
_entry.id   AF-A0A1J3CSC7-F1
#
_cell.length_a   1.000
_cell.length_b   1.000
_cell.length_c   1.000
_cell.angle_alpha   90.00
_cell.angle_beta   90.00
_cell.angle_gamma   90.00
#
_symmetry.space_group_name_H-M   'P 1'
#
loop_
_entity.id
_entity.type
_entity.pdbx_description
1 polymer ?
#
loop_
_entity_poly.entity_id
_entity_poly.type
_entity_poly.pdbx_seq_one_letter_code
_entity_poly.pdbx_strand_id
1 'polypeptide(L)'
;AASNTISDIISRKKLPIIAGGSNSFVHALLAERFDSKIDPFASGSSSICRDLRYDCCFLWVDVSETVLYEYLVKRVDEMMGSGMFEELSGFYDPVKSNTTRFGIRKAIGVPEFDDYFKMFPPEKETEKKGRNFEAERKAAYDKAVEDIKENTWRLAKRQIGKIEKLRDAGWEIKRVD
;
A
#
# COMPACT_ATOMS: atom_id res chain seq x y z
N ALA A 1 9.95 18.35 -1.62
CA ALA A 1 9.51 17.81 -2.92
C ALA A 1 8.05 18.18 -3.21
N ALA A 2 7.05 17.54 -2.58
CA ALA A 2 5.63 17.78 -2.90
C ALA A 2 5.16 19.24 -2.71
N SER A 3 5.56 19.90 -1.62
CA SER A 3 5.23 21.32 -1.39
C SER A 3 5.78 22.24 -2.51
N ASN A 4 7.00 21.98 -3.00
CA ASN A 4 7.55 22.73 -4.14
C ASN A 4 6.74 22.50 -5.41
N THR A 5 6.30 21.26 -5.66
CA THR A 5 5.43 20.92 -6.80
C THR A 5 4.09 21.63 -6.71
N ILE A 6 3.50 21.74 -5.51
CA ILE A 6 2.28 22.51 -5.28
C ILE A 6 2.50 23.99 -5.66
N SER A 7 3.56 24.62 -5.13
CA SER A 7 3.89 26.00 -5.44
C SER A 7 4.13 26.25 -6.94
N ASP A 8 4.79 25.30 -7.61
CA ASP A 8 5.05 25.33 -9.05
C ASP A 8 3.77 25.15 -9.90
N ILE A 9 2.81 24.33 -9.47
CA ILE A 9 1.51 24.21 -10.13
C ILE A 9 0.69 25.50 -9.96
N ILE A 10 0.70 26.08 -8.75
CA ILE A 10 0.01 27.34 -8.44
C ILE A 10 0.61 28.50 -9.23
N SER A 11 1.93 28.58 -9.39
CA SER A 11 2.60 29.65 -10.16
C SER A 11 2.15 29.67 -11.63
N ARG A 12 1.77 28.51 -12.17
CA ARG A 12 1.17 28.34 -13.50
C ARG A 12 -0.35 28.57 -13.53
N LYS A 13 -0.95 29.06 -12.45
CA LYS A 13 -2.40 29.29 -12.28
C LYS A 13 -3.22 28.02 -12.51
N LYS A 14 -2.71 26.86 -12.08
CA LYS A 14 -3.41 25.58 -12.14
C LYS A 14 -3.79 25.11 -10.74
N LEU A 15 -4.82 24.28 -10.64
CA LEU A 15 -5.24 23.65 -9.38
C LEU A 15 -4.38 22.40 -9.12
N PRO A 16 -3.63 22.32 -8.00
CA PRO A 16 -2.95 21.10 -7.59
C PRO A 16 -3.94 20.05 -7.12
N ILE A 17 -3.82 18.82 -7.62
CA ILE A 17 -4.63 17.67 -7.17
C ILE A 17 -3.67 16.64 -6.59
N ILE A 18 -3.89 16.26 -5.33
CA ILE A 18 -3.14 15.22 -4.64
C ILE A 18 -4.00 13.97 -4.61
N ALA A 19 -3.49 12.87 -5.18
CA ALA A 19 -4.17 11.59 -5.20
C ALA A 19 -3.26 10.50 -4.62
N GLY A 20 -3.78 9.68 -3.70
CA GLY A 20 -3.06 8.56 -3.11
C GLY A 20 -3.61 8.11 -1.77
N GLY A 21 -3.29 6.88 -1.36
CA GLY A 21 -3.79 6.27 -0.13
C GLY A 21 -2.84 6.35 1.08
N SER A 22 -1.69 7.02 0.94
CA SER A 22 -0.71 7.15 2.02
C SER A 22 -1.08 8.30 2.96
N ASN A 23 -2.07 8.07 3.83
CA ASN A 23 -2.59 9.08 4.76
C ASN A 23 -1.52 9.74 5.65
N SER A 24 -0.42 9.04 5.97
CA SER A 24 0.73 9.62 6.69
C SER A 24 1.43 10.73 5.89
N PHE A 25 1.57 10.56 4.57
CA PHE A 25 2.16 11.59 3.71
C PHE A 25 1.19 12.73 3.44
N VAL A 26 -0.11 12.44 3.28
CA VAL A 26 -1.15 13.46 3.16
C VAL A 26 -1.16 14.35 4.40
N HIS A 27 -1.18 13.75 5.60
CA HIS A 27 -1.10 14.50 6.85
C HIS A 27 0.20 15.32 6.95
N ALA A 28 1.37 14.71 6.72
CA ALA A 28 2.65 15.44 6.81
C ALA A 28 2.76 16.63 5.85
N LEU A 29 2.10 16.54 4.69
CA LEU A 29 2.09 17.57 3.66
C LEU A 29 1.12 18.72 4.00
N LEU A 30 -0.08 18.40 4.48
CA LEU A 30 -1.19 19.35 4.61
C LEU A 30 -1.37 19.89 6.03
N ALA A 31 -1.00 19.16 7.07
CA ALA A 31 -1.12 19.60 8.45
C ALA A 31 -0.23 20.82 8.72
N GLU A 32 -0.78 21.88 9.30
CA GLU A 32 -0.04 23.09 9.67
C GLU A 32 1.16 22.73 10.55
N ARG A 33 0.92 21.89 11.56
CA ARG A 33 1.96 21.38 12.46
C ARG A 33 2.13 19.88 12.27
N PHE A 34 3.37 19.46 12.06
CA PHE A 34 3.73 18.05 11.90
C PHE A 34 5.00 17.74 12.67
N ASP A 35 4.96 16.70 13.51
CA ASP A 35 6.14 16.15 14.18
C ASP A 35 6.48 14.81 13.52
N SER A 36 7.71 14.68 13.00
CA SER A 36 8.17 13.47 12.34
C SER A 36 8.47 12.31 13.30
N LYS A 37 8.55 12.58 14.61
CA LYS A 37 8.83 11.59 15.64
C LYS A 37 7.56 10.90 16.17
N ILE A 38 6.39 11.45 15.87
CA ILE A 38 5.11 10.97 16.39
C ILE A 38 4.30 10.40 15.22
N ASP A 39 3.76 9.18 15.36
CA ASP A 39 2.76 8.68 14.42
C ASP A 39 1.40 9.27 14.77
N PRO A 40 0.85 10.19 13.97
CA PRO A 40 -0.43 10.83 14.27
C PRO A 40 -1.61 9.83 14.21
N PHE A 41 -1.40 8.64 13.64
CA PHE A 41 -2.41 7.60 13.54
C PHE A 41 -2.27 6.48 14.58
N ALA A 42 -1.35 6.60 15.55
CA ALA A 42 -1.20 5.65 16.63
C ALA A 42 -2.49 5.51 17.47
N SER A 43 -2.65 4.39 18.19
CA SER A 43 -3.77 4.17 19.11
C SER A 43 -3.51 4.86 20.44
N GLY A 44 -4.47 5.63 20.94
CA GLY A 44 -4.45 6.17 22.32
C GLY A 44 -4.16 7.68 22.46
N SER A 45 -3.58 8.33 21.44
CA SER A 45 -3.53 9.80 21.36
C SER A 45 -3.44 10.25 19.89
N SER A 46 -4.56 10.66 19.30
CA SER A 46 -4.54 11.25 17.96
C SER A 46 -4.00 12.68 18.04
N SER A 47 -2.73 12.88 17.71
CA SER A 47 -2.12 14.21 17.59
C SER A 47 -2.30 14.80 16.18
N ILE A 48 -3.38 14.45 15.50
CA ILE A 48 -3.68 14.93 14.16
C ILE A 48 -3.95 16.43 14.25
N CYS A 49 -3.22 17.22 13.47
CA CYS A 49 -3.41 18.66 13.45
C CYS A 49 -4.68 18.98 12.68
N ARG A 50 -5.61 19.71 13.31
CA ARG A 50 -6.83 20.20 12.66
C ARG A 50 -6.54 21.27 11.60
N ASP A 51 -5.56 22.13 11.88
CA ASP A 51 -5.24 23.26 11.01
C ASP A 51 -4.47 22.78 9.76
N LEU A 52 -4.77 23.41 8.63
CA LEU A 52 -4.22 23.05 7.32
C LEU A 52 -3.33 24.17 6.78
N ARG A 53 -2.23 23.79 6.12
CA ARG A 53 -1.31 24.71 5.44
C ARG A 53 -1.91 25.38 4.21
N TYR A 54 -2.96 24.79 3.66
CA TYR A 54 -3.59 25.20 2.41
C TYR A 54 -5.10 25.17 2.56
N ASP A 55 -5.80 25.98 1.76
CA ASP A 55 -7.23 25.84 1.56
C ASP A 55 -7.51 24.55 0.76
N CYS A 56 -7.98 23.51 1.45
CA CYS A 56 -8.08 22.16 0.91
C CYS A 56 -9.55 21.76 0.73
N CYS A 57 -9.85 21.16 -0.42
CA CYS A 57 -11.09 20.40 -0.64
C CYS A 57 -10.76 18.91 -0.63
N PHE A 58 -11.23 18.18 0.38
CA PHE A 58 -11.02 16.73 0.47
C PHE A 58 -12.18 15.97 -0.16
N LEU A 59 -11.85 15.10 -1.12
CA LEU A 59 -12.77 14.14 -1.70
C LEU A 59 -12.32 12.74 -1.30
N TRP A 60 -13.18 12.01 -0.60
CA TRP A 60 -12.98 10.61 -0.27
C TRP A 60 -13.91 9.77 -1.15
N VAL A 61 -13.31 9.10 -2.14
CA VAL A 61 -14.00 8.07 -2.92
C VAL A 61 -14.12 6.83 -2.05
N ASP A 62 -15.33 6.55 -1.62
CA ASP A 62 -15.64 5.45 -0.73
C ASP A 62 -16.43 4.36 -1.46
N VAL A 63 -16.32 3.13 -0.97
CA VAL A 63 -17.00 1.97 -1.53
C VAL A 63 -17.39 1.07 -0.35
N SER A 64 -18.55 0.42 -0.44
CA SER A 64 -18.96 -0.55 0.59
C SER A 64 -17.90 -1.64 0.84
N GLU A 65 -17.81 -2.10 2.09
CA GLU A 65 -16.78 -3.05 2.53
C GLU A 65 -16.76 -4.34 1.69
N THR A 66 -17.94 -4.88 1.37
CA THR A 66 -18.10 -6.12 0.59
C THR A 66 -17.65 -5.94 -0.85
N VAL A 67 -18.09 -4.88 -1.53
CA VAL A 67 -17.72 -4.58 -2.91
C VAL A 67 -16.21 -4.30 -3.01
N LEU A 68 -15.66 -3.57 -2.04
CA LEU A 68 -14.22 -3.30 -2.00
C LEU A 68 -13.42 -4.59 -1.81
N TYR A 69 -13.82 -5.48 -0.91
CA TYR A 69 -13.14 -6.76 -0.70
C TYR A 69 -13.15 -7.61 -1.97
N GLU A 70 -14.32 -7.80 -2.59
CA GLU A 70 -14.47 -8.56 -3.84
C GLU A 70 -13.59 -7.99 -4.95
N TYR A 71 -13.58 -6.66 -5.11
CA TYR A 71 -12.75 -6.00 -6.10
C TYR A 71 -11.26 -6.15 -5.82
N LEU A 72 -10.82 -6.04 -4.57
CA LEU A 72 -9.39 -6.18 -4.22
C LEU A 72 -8.88 -7.59 -4.48
N VAL A 73 -9.67 -8.62 -4.16
CA VAL A 73 -9.35 -10.02 -4.48
C VAL A 73 -9.20 -10.18 -6.00
N LYS A 74 -10.19 -9.71 -6.77
CA LYS A 74 -10.17 -9.76 -8.23
C LYS A 74 -8.97 -9.01 -8.81
N ARG A 75 -8.65 -7.82 -8.29
CA ARG A 75 -7.53 -7.01 -8.77
C ARG A 75 -6.19 -7.72 -8.56
N VAL A 76 -6.02 -8.44 -7.45
CA VAL A 76 -4.80 -9.24 -7.25
C VAL A 76 -4.71 -10.34 -8.29
N ASP A 77 -5.80 -11.04 -8.58
CA ASP A 77 -5.81 -12.07 -9.64
C ASP A 77 -5.46 -11.47 -11.02
N GLU A 78 -6.02 -10.30 -11.35
CA GLU A 78 -5.68 -9.55 -12.57
C GLU A 78 -4.21 -9.12 -12.61
N MET A 79 -3.64 -8.68 -11.49
CA MET A 79 -2.22 -8.32 -11.37
C MET A 79 -1.33 -9.55 -11.59
N MET A 80 -1.67 -10.70 -11.00
CA MET A 80 -0.95 -11.94 -11.24
C MET A 80 -1.03 -12.35 -12.71
N GLY A 81 -2.21 -12.26 -13.34
CA GLY A 81 -2.39 -12.53 -14.76
C GLY A 81 -1.68 -11.54 -15.70
N SER A 82 -1.31 -10.36 -15.20
CA SER A 82 -0.66 -9.27 -15.96
C SER A 82 0.86 -9.20 -15.79
N GLY A 83 1.47 -10.15 -15.09
CA GLY A 83 2.94 -10.23 -14.99
C GLY A 83 3.54 -9.85 -13.62
N MET A 84 2.73 -9.73 -12.57
CA MET A 84 3.24 -9.39 -11.23
C MET A 84 4.24 -10.43 -10.71
N PHE A 85 4.03 -11.72 -10.99
CA PHE A 85 4.95 -12.77 -10.57
C PHE A 85 6.34 -12.59 -11.19
N GLU A 86 6.38 -12.30 -12.50
CA GLU A 86 7.60 -12.10 -13.27
C GLU A 86 8.36 -10.86 -12.80
N GLU A 87 7.64 -9.75 -12.53
CA GLU A 87 8.24 -8.55 -11.92
C GLU A 87 8.88 -8.87 -10.57
N LEU A 88 8.16 -9.59 -9.69
CA LEU A 88 8.66 -9.96 -8.36
C LEU A 88 9.83 -10.93 -8.45
N SER A 89 9.78 -11.86 -9.39
CA SER A 89 10.86 -12.81 -9.67
C SER A 89 12.13 -12.09 -10.13
N GLY A 90 12.00 -11.10 -11.02
CA GLY A 90 13.13 -10.26 -11.46
C GLY A 90 13.63 -9.29 -10.40
N PHE A 91 12.78 -8.92 -9.44
CA PHE A 91 13.13 -8.05 -8.31
C PHE A 91 13.73 -8.81 -7.12
N TYR A 92 13.59 -10.13 -7.07
CA TYR A 92 14.04 -10.95 -5.95
C TYR A 92 15.55 -10.82 -5.74
N ASP A 93 15.95 -10.65 -4.48
CA ASP A 93 17.35 -10.57 -4.06
C ASP A 93 17.50 -11.40 -2.78
N PRO A 94 18.18 -12.56 -2.84
CA PRO A 94 18.27 -13.48 -1.71
C PRO A 94 19.00 -12.87 -0.51
N VAL A 95 19.90 -11.91 -0.72
CA VAL A 95 20.61 -11.21 0.37
C VAL A 95 19.67 -10.24 1.05
N LYS A 96 18.96 -9.42 0.28
CA LYS A 96 18.06 -8.39 0.84
C LYS A 96 16.77 -8.96 1.40
N SER A 97 16.30 -10.11 0.91
CA SER A 97 15.08 -10.80 1.39
C SER A 97 15.14 -11.21 2.86
N ASN A 98 16.34 -11.33 3.43
CA ASN A 98 16.59 -11.70 4.83
C ASN A 98 16.85 -10.49 5.76
N THR A 99 16.70 -9.26 5.25
CA THR A 99 16.99 -8.04 6.02
C THR A 99 15.74 -7.26 6.36
N THR A 100 15.86 -6.31 7.30
CA THR A 100 14.77 -5.38 7.65
C THR A 100 14.28 -4.64 6.42
N ARG A 101 12.96 -4.68 6.18
CA ARG A 101 12.33 -4.12 4.98
C ARG A 101 12.32 -2.60 5.02
N PHE A 102 12.83 -1.96 3.97
CA PHE A 102 12.80 -0.51 3.78
C PHE A 102 12.40 -0.13 2.35
N GLY A 103 11.86 1.08 2.20
CA GLY A 103 11.47 1.62 0.88
C GLY A 103 10.51 0.71 0.12
N ILE A 104 10.82 0.47 -1.16
CA ILE A 104 10.01 -0.34 -2.07
C ILE A 104 9.83 -1.80 -1.60
N ARG A 105 10.76 -2.35 -0.80
CA ARG A 105 10.66 -3.71 -0.24
C ARG A 105 9.55 -3.89 0.80
N LYS A 106 8.85 -2.80 1.16
CA LYS A 106 7.64 -2.85 1.99
C LYS A 106 6.36 -3.04 1.18
N ALA A 107 6.42 -2.98 -0.15
CA ALA A 107 5.25 -3.15 -1.00
C ALA A 107 4.63 -4.54 -0.81
N ILE A 108 3.31 -4.59 -0.68
CA ILE A 108 2.55 -5.86 -0.62
C ILE A 108 2.79 -6.59 -1.94
N GLY A 109 3.11 -7.87 -1.85
CA GLY A 109 3.61 -8.69 -2.96
C GLY A 109 5.06 -9.09 -2.75
N VAL A 110 5.92 -8.15 -2.35
CA VAL A 110 7.36 -8.42 -2.19
C VAL A 110 7.63 -9.37 -1.03
N PRO A 111 7.16 -9.12 0.22
CA PRO A 111 7.39 -10.05 1.31
C PRO A 111 6.80 -11.45 1.07
N GLU A 112 5.59 -11.49 0.53
CA GLU A 112 4.84 -12.73 0.30
C GLU A 112 5.57 -13.62 -0.73
N PHE A 113 6.09 -13.03 -1.81
CA PHE A 113 6.87 -13.78 -2.79
C PHE A 113 8.35 -13.94 -2.41
N ASP A 114 8.95 -13.08 -1.58
CA ASP A 114 10.29 -13.31 -1.01
C ASP A 114 10.30 -14.66 -0.26
N ASP A 115 9.24 -14.98 0.49
CA ASP A 115 9.13 -16.25 1.21
C ASP A 115 8.93 -17.46 0.28
N TYR A 116 8.17 -17.29 -0.81
CA TYR A 116 8.06 -18.29 -1.88
C TYR A 116 9.41 -18.54 -2.58
N PHE A 117 10.13 -17.49 -2.97
CA PHE A 117 11.40 -17.60 -3.69
C PHE A 117 12.55 -18.14 -2.85
N LYS A 118 12.47 -18.06 -1.51
CA LYS A 118 13.41 -18.78 -0.63
C LYS A 118 13.29 -20.30 -0.79
N MET A 119 12.08 -20.81 -1.01
CA MET A 119 11.82 -22.24 -1.21
C MET A 119 12.00 -22.65 -2.68
N PHE A 120 11.58 -21.78 -3.60
CA PHE A 120 11.58 -22.01 -5.05
C PHE A 120 12.28 -20.85 -5.78
N PRO A 121 13.62 -20.77 -5.74
CA PRO A 121 14.37 -19.65 -6.33
C PRO A 121 14.19 -19.57 -7.85
N PRO A 122 14.11 -18.36 -8.44
CA PRO A 122 13.95 -18.17 -9.89
C PRO A 122 15.05 -18.77 -10.77
N GLU A 123 16.30 -18.77 -10.29
CA GLU A 123 17.49 -19.05 -11.12
C GLU A 123 17.98 -20.51 -11.07
N LYS A 124 17.31 -21.37 -10.30
CA LYS A 124 17.71 -22.78 -10.18
C LYS A 124 16.62 -23.65 -10.76
N GLU A 125 16.77 -24.03 -12.03
CA GLU A 125 16.13 -25.26 -12.53
C GLU A 125 16.55 -26.38 -11.59
N THR A 126 15.70 -26.67 -10.62
CA THR A 126 15.96 -27.72 -9.66
C THR A 126 15.63 -29.02 -10.39
N GLU A 127 16.61 -29.89 -10.54
CA GLU A 127 16.49 -31.23 -11.14
C GLU A 127 15.45 -32.14 -10.43
N LYS A 128 14.81 -31.65 -9.36
CA LYS A 128 13.74 -32.32 -8.62
C LYS A 128 12.41 -32.27 -9.37
N LYS A 129 12.36 -32.92 -10.53
CA LYS A 129 11.14 -33.12 -11.32
C LYS A 129 10.37 -34.32 -10.78
N GLY A 130 9.45 -34.07 -9.85
CA GLY A 130 8.53 -35.08 -9.33
C GLY A 130 7.18 -34.45 -8.99
N ARG A 131 6.09 -35.23 -9.13
CA ARG A 131 4.70 -34.75 -8.89
C ARG A 131 4.51 -34.05 -7.53
N ASN A 132 5.21 -34.52 -6.49
CA ASN A 132 5.12 -33.92 -5.15
C ASN A 132 5.74 -32.52 -5.11
N PHE A 133 6.86 -32.30 -5.81
CA PHE A 133 7.52 -30.98 -5.84
C PHE A 133 6.69 -29.93 -6.58
N GLU A 134 6.05 -30.31 -7.70
CA GLU A 134 5.15 -29.42 -8.43
C GLU A 134 3.91 -29.05 -7.61
N ALA A 135 3.33 -30.03 -6.91
CA ALA A 135 2.21 -29.78 -6.01
C ALA A 135 2.58 -28.85 -4.84
N GLU A 136 3.75 -29.05 -4.22
CA GLU A 136 4.28 -28.18 -3.16
C GLU A 136 4.55 -26.76 -3.69
N ARG A 137 5.17 -26.62 -4.86
CA ARG A 137 5.43 -25.33 -5.51
C ARG A 137 4.12 -24.60 -5.79
N LYS A 138 3.13 -25.30 -6.36
CA LYS A 138 1.81 -24.72 -6.62
C LYS A 138 1.13 -24.27 -5.32
N ALA A 139 1.15 -25.11 -4.28
CA ALA A 139 0.54 -24.76 -3.00
C ALA A 139 1.21 -23.54 -2.36
N ALA A 140 2.54 -23.44 -2.41
CA ALA A 140 3.27 -22.29 -1.90
C ALA A 140 2.97 -21.01 -2.70
N TYR A 141 2.83 -21.12 -4.02
CA TYR A 141 2.42 -20.02 -4.89
C TYR A 141 1.01 -19.53 -4.55
N ASP A 142 0.03 -20.46 -4.51
CA ASP A 142 -1.36 -20.13 -4.20
C ASP A 142 -1.47 -19.47 -2.82
N LYS A 143 -0.68 -19.96 -1.84
CA LYS A 143 -0.59 -19.34 -0.51
C LYS A 143 -0.05 -17.92 -0.56
N ALA A 144 1.03 -17.65 -1.30
CA ALA A 144 1.58 -16.30 -1.42
C ALA A 144 0.56 -15.33 -2.04
N VAL A 145 -0.19 -15.77 -3.05
CA VAL A 145 -1.27 -14.97 -3.66
C VAL A 145 -2.39 -14.69 -2.66
N GLU A 146 -2.80 -15.67 -1.86
CA GLU A 146 -3.82 -15.46 -0.82
C GLU A 146 -3.33 -14.50 0.27
N ASP A 147 -2.09 -14.63 0.71
CA ASP A 147 -1.50 -13.72 1.70
C ASP A 147 -1.44 -12.26 1.15
N ILE A 148 -1.20 -12.06 -0.15
CA ILE A 148 -1.29 -10.74 -0.81
C ILE A 148 -2.71 -10.18 -0.76
N LYS A 149 -3.72 -11.00 -1.07
CA LYS A 149 -5.13 -10.62 -0.99
C LYS A 149 -5.50 -10.19 0.42
N GLU A 150 -5.14 -10.99 1.42
CA GLU A 150 -5.41 -10.70 2.82
C GLU A 150 -4.70 -9.42 3.29
N ASN A 151 -3.42 -9.25 2.97
CA ASN A 151 -2.65 -8.07 3.36
C ASN A 151 -3.14 -6.80 2.67
N THR A 152 -3.55 -6.89 1.40
CA THR A 152 -4.19 -5.80 0.65
C THR A 152 -5.49 -5.40 1.33
N TRP A 153 -6.29 -6.38 1.76
CA TRP A 153 -7.52 -6.13 2.48
C TRP A 153 -7.31 -5.45 3.84
N ARG A 154 -6.37 -5.97 4.64
CA ARG A 154 -5.96 -5.36 5.91
C ARG A 154 -5.42 -3.94 5.73
N LEU A 155 -4.75 -3.65 4.61
CA LEU A 155 -4.32 -2.29 4.28
C LEU A 155 -5.51 -1.38 4.02
N ALA A 156 -6.48 -1.81 3.21
CA ALA A 156 -7.69 -1.04 2.92
C ALA A 156 -8.46 -0.68 4.19
N LYS A 157 -8.69 -1.64 5.09
CA LYS A 157 -9.32 -1.38 6.40
C LYS A 157 -8.56 -0.35 7.22
N ARG A 158 -7.23 -0.45 7.27
CA ARG A 158 -6.38 0.53 7.96
C ARG A 158 -6.45 1.91 7.33
N GLN A 159 -6.59 2.01 6.01
CA GLN A 159 -6.73 3.28 5.31
C GLN A 159 -8.07 3.94 5.64
N ILE A 160 -9.18 3.19 5.64
CA ILE A 160 -10.50 3.68 6.06
C ILE A 160 -10.43 4.23 7.48
N GLY A 161 -9.93 3.43 8.44
CA GLY A 161 -9.82 3.90 9.83
C GLY A 161 -8.91 5.13 10.00
N LYS A 162 -7.90 5.32 9.13
CA LYS A 162 -7.09 6.55 9.13
C LYS A 162 -7.85 7.75 8.57
N ILE A 163 -8.67 7.57 7.54
CA ILE A 163 -9.54 8.62 6.99
C ILE A 163 -10.55 9.06 8.05
N GLU A 164 -11.14 8.10 8.78
CA GLU A 164 -12.05 8.39 9.89
C GLU A 164 -11.36 9.21 10.98
N LYS A 165 -10.14 8.85 11.39
CA LYS A 165 -9.35 9.65 12.33
C LYS A 165 -9.09 11.08 11.85
N LEU A 166 -8.87 11.30 10.55
CA LEU A 166 -8.70 12.66 9.99
C LEU A 166 -10.02 13.45 10.10
N ARG A 167 -11.14 12.82 9.79
CA ARG A 167 -12.48 13.42 9.94
C ARG A 167 -12.77 13.78 11.39
N ASP A 168 -12.49 12.87 12.33
CA ASP A 168 -12.71 13.08 13.77
C ASP A 168 -11.81 14.19 14.33
N ALA A 169 -10.64 14.42 13.73
CA ALA A 169 -9.76 15.55 14.04
C ALA A 169 -10.26 16.90 13.49
N GLY A 170 -11.35 16.90 12.72
CA GLY A 170 -12.01 18.11 12.22
C GLY A 170 -11.71 18.46 10.76
N TRP A 171 -11.10 17.55 9.98
CA TRP A 171 -10.94 17.77 8.55
C TRP A 171 -12.30 17.57 7.84
N GLU A 172 -12.70 18.54 7.03
CA GLU A 172 -13.95 18.48 6.26
C GLU A 172 -13.79 17.61 5.01
N ILE A 173 -14.04 16.30 5.18
CA ILE A 173 -13.90 15.29 4.12
C ILE A 173 -15.26 15.01 3.48
N LYS A 174 -15.39 15.31 2.18
CA LYS A 174 -16.60 15.03 1.40
C LYS A 174 -16.52 13.61 0.85
N ARG A 175 -17.43 12.75 1.33
CA ARG A 175 -17.57 11.37 0.85
C ARG A 175 -18.27 11.36 -0.51
N VAL A 176 -17.74 10.58 -1.44
CA VAL A 176 -18.30 10.27 -2.75
C VAL A 176 -18.45 8.76 -2.80
N ASP A 177 -19.68 8.27 -2.97
CA ASP A 177 -20.03 6.85 -3.11
C ASP A 177 -19.99 6.44 -4.59
#